data_AF-A0A966PB59-F1
#
_entry.id   AF-A0A966PB59-F1
#
_cell.length_a   1.000
_cell.length_b   1.000
_cell.length_c   1.000
_cell.angle_alpha   90.00
_cell.angle_beta   90.00
_cell.angle_gamma   90.00
#
_symmetry.space_group_name_H-M   'P 1'
#
loop_
_entity.id
_entity.type
_entity.pdbx_description
1 polymer ?
#
loop_
_entity_poly.entity_id
_entity_poly.type
_entity_poly.pdbx_seq_one_letter_code
_entity_poly.pdbx_strand_id
1 'polypeptide(L)' 'ATLALTNATLPYLVQLANLGWRKALAENLALRSALSTDQGQLYSPEVGHALGMPVRDIHELAL' A
#
# COMPACT_ATOMS: atom_id res chain seq x y z
N ALA A 1 -7.74 -24.86 3.64
CA ALA A 1 -8.56 -23.63 3.53
C ALA A 1 -7.73 -22.43 3.98
N THR A 2 -7.89 -21.25 3.37
CA THR A 2 -7.09 -20.03 3.62
C THR A 2 -7.75 -19.05 4.60
N LEU A 3 -8.68 -19.55 5.43
CA LEU A 3 -9.59 -18.75 6.27
C LEU A 3 -8.88 -17.76 7.20
N ALA A 4 -7.74 -18.16 7.79
CA ALA A 4 -6.99 -17.29 8.68
C ALA A 4 -6.51 -16.02 7.96
N LEU A 5 -5.95 -16.17 6.75
CA LEU A 5 -5.47 -15.03 5.96
C LEU A 5 -6.63 -14.16 5.48
N THR A 6 -7.71 -14.77 4.97
CA THR A 6 -8.86 -14.01 4.47
C THR A 6 -9.52 -13.20 5.57
N ASN A 7 -9.64 -13.74 6.79
CA ASN A 7 -10.20 -12.99 7.91
C ASN A 7 -9.32 -11.79 8.30
N ALA A 8 -8.00 -11.93 8.22
CA ALA A 8 -7.07 -10.83 8.48
C ALA A 8 -7.09 -9.75 7.38
N THR A 9 -7.28 -10.13 6.10
CA THR A 9 -7.22 -9.19 4.97
C THR A 9 -8.58 -8.60 4.57
N LEU A 10 -9.69 -9.23 4.94
CA LEU A 10 -11.03 -8.81 4.55
C LEU A 10 -11.36 -7.34 4.91
N PRO A 11 -11.02 -6.81 6.10
CA PRO A 11 -11.29 -5.41 6.42
C PRO A 11 -10.61 -4.42 5.45
N TYR A 12 -9.36 -4.70 5.09
CA TYR A 12 -8.60 -3.88 4.13
C TYR A 12 -9.19 -3.97 2.73
N LEU A 13 -9.59 -5.17 2.31
CA LEU A 13 -10.20 -5.40 1.00
C LEU A 13 -11.54 -4.66 0.85
N VAL A 14 -12.39 -4.70 1.88
CA VAL A 14 -13.66 -3.97 1.89
C VAL A 14 -13.43 -2.46 1.82
N GLN A 15 -12.45 -1.94 2.57
CA GLN A 15 -12.12 -0.51 2.53
C GLN A 15 -11.62 -0.07 1.15
N LEU A 16 -10.71 -0.84 0.54
CA LEU A 16 -10.21 -0.60 -0.81
C LEU A 16 -11.33 -0.64 -1.85
N ALA A 17 -12.25 -1.62 -1.76
CA ALA A 17 -13.37 -1.76 -2.68
C ALA A 17 -14.35 -0.58 -2.61
N ASN A 18 -14.62 -0.06 -1.42
CA ASN A 18 -15.58 1.02 -1.22
C ASN A 18 -15.00 2.41 -1.54
N LEU A 19 -13.72 2.65 -1.25
CA LEU A 19 -13.13 4.00 -1.33
C LEU A 19 -12.19 4.18 -2.52
N GLY A 20 -11.73 3.10 -3.13
CA GLY A 20 -10.56 3.12 -4.00
C GLY A 20 -9.26 3.29 -3.21
N TRP A 21 -8.13 2.97 -3.85
CA TRP A 21 -6.85 2.86 -3.15
C TRP A 21 -6.36 4.20 -2.58
N ARG A 22 -6.38 5.31 -3.34
CA ARG A 22 -5.90 6.63 -2.87
C ARG A 22 -6.57 7.09 -1.58
N LYS A 23 -7.91 7.11 -1.58
CA LYS A 23 -8.68 7.50 -0.39
C LYS A 23 -8.52 6.51 0.77
N ALA A 24 -8.46 5.20 0.48
CA ALA A 24 -8.19 4.21 1.52
C ALA A 24 -6.81 4.40 2.19
N LEU A 25 -5.77 4.79 1.44
CA LEU A 25 -4.44 5.11 1.98
C LEU A 25 -4.46 6.40 2.79
N ALA A 26 -5.26 7.40 2.37
CA ALA A 26 -5.42 8.63 3.15
C ALA A 26 -6.07 8.38 4.51
N GLU A 27 -7.02 7.44 4.58
CA GLU A 27 -7.80 7.14 5.79
C GLU A 27 -7.20 6.02 6.65
N ASN A 28 -6.32 5.16 6.11
CA ASN A 28 -5.75 4.03 6.82
C ASN A 28 -4.22 4.01 6.70
N LEU A 29 -3.54 4.33 7.81
CA LEU A 29 -2.07 4.37 7.86
C LEU A 29 -1.42 3.01 7.59
N ALA A 30 -2.04 1.90 7.99
CA ALA A 30 -1.49 0.57 7.72
C ALA A 30 -1.51 0.25 6.22
N LEU A 31 -2.57 0.66 5.50
CA LEU A 31 -2.57 0.61 4.05
C LEU A 31 -1.52 1.55 3.46
N ARG A 32 -1.43 2.79 3.96
CA ARG A 32 -0.47 3.80 3.47
C ARG A 32 0.97 3.29 3.53
N SER A 33 1.38 2.74 4.67
CA SER A 33 2.72 2.18 4.86
C SER A 33 2.99 0.95 4.00
N ALA A 34 1.94 0.29 3.49
CA ALA A 34 2.06 -0.92 2.69
C ALA A 34 2.07 -0.65 1.17
N LEU A 35 2.00 0.60 0.70
CA LEU A 35 2.09 0.88 -0.73
C LEU A 35 3.50 0.55 -1.24
N SER A 36 3.59 -0.36 -2.21
CA SER A 36 4.87 -0.70 -2.84
C SER A 36 5.14 0.11 -4.10
N THR A 37 4.18 0.24 -5.02
CA THR A 37 4.38 0.90 -6.32
C THR A 37 3.12 1.62 -6.82
N ASP A 38 3.31 2.70 -7.56
CA ASP A 38 2.28 3.37 -8.37
C ASP A 38 2.95 4.18 -9.49
N GLN A 39 2.37 4.20 -10.70
CA GLN A 39 2.87 4.98 -11.85
C GLN A 39 4.38 4.82 -12.13
N GLY A 40 4.91 3.60 -12.02
CA GLY A 40 6.33 3.31 -12.24
C GLY A 40 7.27 3.80 -11.14
N GLN A 41 6.74 4.34 -10.04
CA GLN A 41 7.49 4.73 -8.85
C GLN A 41 7.44 3.62 -7.81
N LEU A 42 8.56 3.44 -7.10
CA LEU A 42 8.69 2.53 -5.96
C LEU A 42 8.61 3.34 -4.65
N TYR A 43 7.86 2.83 -3.68
CA TYR A 43 7.65 3.47 -2.37
C TYR A 43 8.16 2.63 -1.19
N SER A 44 8.52 1.35 -1.40
CA SER A 44 9.14 0.52 -0.36
C SER A 44 10.66 0.78 -0.28
N PRO A 45 11.16 1.31 0.85
CA PRO A 45 12.59 1.56 1.04
C PRO A 45 13.44 0.29 1.03
N GLU A 46 12.93 -0.79 1.61
CA GLU A 46 13.64 -2.06 1.75
C GLU A 46 13.88 -2.71 0.38
N VAL A 47 12.85 -2.69 -0.48
CA VAL A 47 12.96 -3.19 -1.85
C VAL A 47 13.91 -2.32 -2.67
N GLY A 48 13.83 -1.00 -2.53
CA GLY A 48 14.73 -0.09 -3.23
C GLY A 48 16.19 -0.28 -2.84
N HIS A 49 16.44 -0.45 -1.53
CA HIS A 49 17.78 -0.76 -1.02
C HIS A 49 18.31 -2.09 -1.57
N ALA A 50 17.50 -3.16 -1.53
CA ALA A 50 17.90 -4.48 -1.99
C ALA A 50 18.20 -4.54 -3.50
N LEU A 51 17.50 -3.74 -4.31
CA LEU A 51 17.58 -3.78 -5.78
C LEU A 51 18.37 -2.60 -6.38
N GLY A 52 18.87 -1.68 -5.57
CA GLY A 52 19.56 -0.47 -6.05
C GLY A 52 18.66 0.47 -6.85
N MET A 53 17.37 0.51 -6.53
CA MET A 53 16.37 1.30 -7.24
C MET A 53 16.03 2.59 -6.47
N PRO A 54 15.71 3.70 -7.17
CA PRO A 54 15.23 4.91 -6.52
C PRO A 54 13.88 4.66 -5.83
N VAL A 55 13.72 5.24 -4.64
CA VAL A 55 12.49 5.15 -3.84
C VAL A 55 11.94 6.55 -3.65
N ARG A 56 10.63 6.70 -3.84
CA ARG A 56 9.89 7.92 -3.59
C ARG A 56 9.27 7.88 -2.20
N ASP A 57 9.20 9.03 -1.55
CA ASP A 57 8.45 9.15 -0.30
C ASP A 57 6.94 9.08 -0.57
N ILE A 58 6.25 8.20 0.17
CA ILE A 58 4.79 8.06 0.12
C ILE A 58 4.06 9.35 0.50
N HIS A 59 4.68 10.24 1.28
CA HIS A 59 4.14 11.54 1.64
C HIS A 59 4.12 12.53 0.47
N GLU A 60 4.85 12.27 -0.61
CA GLU A 60 4.81 13.06 -1.85
C GLU A 60 3.67 12.64 -2.80
N LEU A 61 3.02 11.50 -2.53
CA LEU A 61 1.90 11.04 -3.32
C LEU A 61 0.66 11.89 -3.02
N ALA A 62 0.09 12.53 -4.04
CA ALA A 62 -1.18 13.24 -3.92
C ALA A 62 -2.33 12.23 -3.72
N LEU A 63 -2.73 12.04 -2.45
CA LEU A 63 -3.79 11.13 -2.01
C LEU A 63 -5.14 11.83 -1.89
#